data_AF-A0A259LJI2-F1
#
_entry.id   AF-A0A259LJI2-F1
#
_cell.length_a   1.000
_cell.length_b   1.000
_cell.length_c   1.000
_cell.angle_alpha   90.00
_cell.angle_beta   90.00
_cell.angle_gamma   90.00
#
_symmetry.space_group_name_H-M   'P 1'
#
loop_
_entity.id
_entity.type
_entity.pdbx_description
1 polymer ?
#
loop_
_entity_poly.entity_id
_entity_poly.type
_entity_poly.pdbx_seq_one_letter_code
_entity_poly.pdbx_strand_id
1 'polypeptide(L)'
;MKLILSRKGFDSSAGGCPNPVFPNGSALALPIPDAQSPIRFSQIQHDGHSLGPLVSQLTGNRAFSRKGAHLDPDLTERAFPRLPGWRPMLGQHSAAQAHLENHGVGA
;
A
#
# COMPACT_ATOMS: atom_id res chain seq x y z
N MET A 1 -28.73 -0.98 0.65
CA MET A 1 -27.38 -0.89 0.08
C MET A 1 -26.61 -2.16 0.44
N LYS A 2 -26.01 -2.86 -0.52
CA LYS A 2 -25.13 -4.02 -0.26
C LYS A 2 -23.69 -3.55 -0.46
N LEU A 3 -22.86 -3.61 0.58
CA LEU A 3 -21.45 -3.24 0.51
C LEU A 3 -20.62 -4.50 0.28
N ILE A 4 -19.82 -4.54 -0.78
CA ILE A 4 -18.86 -5.63 -1.02
C ILE A 4 -17.47 -5.12 -0.66
N LEU A 5 -16.89 -5.68 0.40
CA LEU A 5 -15.50 -5.44 0.78
C LEU A 5 -14.62 -6.49 0.11
N SER A 6 -13.75 -6.05 -0.79
CA SER A 6 -12.85 -6.92 -1.55
C SER A 6 -11.42 -6.77 -1.04
N ARG A 7 -10.66 -7.87 -1.02
CA ARG A 7 -9.21 -7.88 -0.73
C ARG A 7 -8.38 -7.43 -1.93
N LYS A 8 -8.79 -6.35 -2.60
CA LYS A 8 -8.05 -5.81 -3.76
C LYS A 8 -6.66 -5.42 -3.29
N GLY A 9 -5.65 -6.12 -3.81
CA GLY A 9 -4.25 -5.70 -3.74
C GLY A 9 -3.86 -5.09 -5.08
N PHE A 10 -2.82 -5.61 -5.70
CA PHE A 10 -2.36 -5.16 -7.01
C PHE A 10 -3.40 -5.52 -8.08
N ASP A 11 -3.68 -4.58 -8.97
CA ASP A 11 -4.44 -4.85 -10.18
C ASP A 11 -3.63 -5.72 -11.17
N SER A 12 -4.29 -6.15 -12.26
CA SER A 12 -3.67 -6.98 -13.28
C SER A 12 -2.49 -6.28 -13.98
N SER A 13 -2.54 -4.96 -14.17
CA SER A 13 -1.43 -4.19 -14.75
C SER A 13 -0.22 -4.09 -13.83
N ALA A 14 -0.42 -4.16 -12.52
CA ALA A 14 0.63 -4.05 -11.50
C ALA A 14 1.18 -5.42 -11.03
N GLY A 15 0.66 -6.53 -11.56
CA GLY A 15 1.15 -7.89 -11.30
C GLY A 15 0.15 -8.83 -10.65
N GLY A 16 -1.08 -8.39 -10.38
CA GLY A 16 -2.22 -9.24 -10.00
C GLY A 16 -2.00 -10.04 -8.71
N CYS A 17 -1.95 -9.36 -7.56
CA CYS A 17 -1.66 -9.98 -6.27
C CYS A 17 -2.65 -9.49 -5.20
N PRO A 18 -3.42 -10.36 -4.54
CA PRO A 18 -4.35 -9.94 -3.49
C PRO A 18 -3.60 -9.58 -2.20
N ASN A 19 -4.24 -8.76 -1.37
CA ASN A 19 -3.74 -8.50 -0.02
C ASN A 19 -3.74 -9.80 0.82
N PRO A 20 -2.63 -10.14 1.50
CA PRO A 20 -2.55 -11.35 2.31
C PRO A 20 -3.39 -11.21 3.58
N VAL A 21 -3.94 -12.34 4.00
CA VAL A 21 -4.52 -12.54 5.34
C VAL A 21 -3.66 -13.61 6.01
N PHE A 22 -3.12 -13.28 7.18
CA PHE A 22 -2.23 -14.16 7.92
C PHE A 22 -3.02 -15.18 8.77
N PRO A 23 -2.40 -16.28 9.21
CA PRO A 23 -3.07 -17.31 10.01
C PRO A 23 -3.71 -16.80 11.31
N ASN A 24 -3.20 -15.70 11.87
CA ASN A 24 -3.75 -15.04 13.06
C ASN A 24 -4.98 -14.17 12.76
N GLY A 25 -5.47 -14.13 11.51
CA GLY A 25 -6.61 -13.31 11.08
C GLY A 25 -6.28 -11.86 10.75
N SER A 26 -5.04 -11.40 10.97
CA SER A 26 -4.62 -10.07 10.55
C SER A 26 -4.48 -9.99 9.02
N ALA A 27 -4.64 -8.79 8.47
CA ALA A 27 -4.51 -8.54 7.04
C ALA A 27 -3.53 -7.39 6.81
N LEU A 28 -2.78 -7.47 5.71
CA LEU A 28 -1.89 -6.40 5.27
C LEU A 28 -2.39 -5.84 3.93
N ALA A 29 -2.70 -4.54 3.92
CA ALA A 29 -2.86 -3.81 2.68
C ALA A 29 -1.46 -3.59 2.07
N LEU A 30 -1.20 -4.22 0.92
CA LEU A 30 0.08 -4.07 0.25
C LEU A 30 0.20 -2.65 -0.34
N PRO A 31 1.35 -1.99 -0.21
CA PRO A 31 1.65 -0.74 -0.91
C PRO A 31 1.47 -0.87 -2.42
N ILE A 32 1.10 0.21 -3.09
CA ILE A 32 0.82 0.19 -4.53
C ILE A 32 2.15 0.10 -5.30
N PRO A 33 2.34 -0.86 -6.23
CA PRO A 33 3.54 -0.91 -7.05
C PRO A 33 3.65 0.34 -7.92
N ASP A 34 4.77 1.04 -7.83
CA ASP A 34 5.01 2.27 -8.58
C ASP A 34 6.49 2.34 -9.00
N ALA A 35 6.74 2.38 -10.30
CA ALA A 35 8.10 2.43 -10.85
C ALA A 35 8.80 3.78 -10.60
N GLN A 36 8.04 4.85 -10.33
CA GLN A 36 8.58 6.18 -10.04
C GLN A 36 8.89 6.38 -8.55
N SER A 37 8.31 5.54 -7.67
CA SER A 37 8.57 5.65 -6.24
C SER A 37 10.04 5.36 -5.90
N PRO A 38 10.69 6.23 -5.10
CA PRO A 38 12.05 5.97 -4.60
C PRO A 38 12.07 4.91 -3.49
N ILE A 39 10.92 4.60 -2.89
CA ILE A 39 10.78 3.61 -1.81
C ILE A 39 10.59 2.25 -2.43
N ARG A 40 11.43 1.27 -2.07
CA ARG A 40 11.31 -0.11 -2.54
C ARG A 40 10.57 -0.96 -1.53
N PHE A 41 9.88 -2.01 -2.00
CA PHE A 41 9.22 -2.97 -1.12
C PHE A 41 10.16 -3.57 -0.06
N SER A 42 11.43 -3.82 -0.39
CA SER A 42 12.42 -4.32 0.57
C SER A 42 12.71 -3.36 1.74
N GLN A 43 12.42 -2.07 1.59
CA GLN A 43 12.67 -1.05 2.61
C GLN A 43 11.47 -0.85 3.54
N ILE A 44 10.31 -1.39 3.18
CA ILE A 44 9.07 -1.24 3.94
C ILE A 44 8.98 -2.35 4.98
N GLN A 45 8.62 -1.98 6.20
CA GLN A 45 8.47 -2.88 7.33
C GLN A 45 7.00 -3.16 7.64
N HIS A 46 6.71 -4.39 8.01
CA HIS A 46 5.46 -4.81 8.62
C HIS A 46 5.77 -5.77 9.76
N ASP A 47 5.33 -5.44 10.97
CA ASP A 47 5.59 -6.21 12.20
C ASP A 47 7.07 -6.59 12.39
N GLY A 48 7.97 -5.67 12.06
CA GLY A 48 9.43 -5.87 12.19
C GLY A 48 10.08 -6.66 11.05
N HIS A 49 9.32 -7.03 10.02
CA HIS A 49 9.81 -7.76 8.85
C HIS A 49 9.73 -6.92 7.57
N SER A 50 10.74 -7.06 6.71
CA SER A 50 10.72 -6.46 5.38
C SER A 50 9.60 -7.06 4.52
N LEU A 51 8.89 -6.21 3.77
CA LEU A 51 7.90 -6.68 2.80
C LEU A 51 8.52 -7.35 1.57
N GLY A 52 9.80 -7.14 1.29
CA GLY A 52 10.49 -7.64 0.09
C GLY A 52 10.32 -9.15 -0.16
N PRO A 53 10.67 -10.01 0.82
CA PRO A 53 10.46 -11.46 0.72
C PRO A 53 8.98 -11.82 0.57
N LEU A 54 8.09 -11.16 1.33
CA LEU A 54 6.65 -11.43 1.29
C LEU A 54 6.07 -11.17 -0.10
N VAL A 55 6.32 -10.00 -0.69
CA VAL A 55 5.80 -9.68 -2.03
C VAL A 55 6.43 -10.55 -3.11
N SER A 56 7.69 -10.96 -2.95
CA SER A 56 8.34 -11.87 -3.88
C SER A 56 7.70 -13.25 -3.89
N GLN A 57 7.29 -13.75 -2.72
CA GLN A 57 6.56 -15.02 -2.60
C GLN A 57 5.15 -14.91 -3.15
N LEU A 58 4.39 -13.88 -2.74
CA LEU A 58 3.01 -13.70 -3.14
C LEU A 58 2.83 -13.47 -4.65
N THR A 59 3.82 -12.87 -5.30
CA THR A 59 3.82 -12.62 -6.76
C THR A 59 4.53 -13.70 -7.57
N GLY A 60 5.23 -14.64 -6.92
CA GLY A 60 6.12 -15.59 -7.58
C GLY A 60 7.33 -14.94 -8.28
N ASN A 61 7.59 -13.64 -8.07
CA ASN A 61 8.62 -12.89 -8.76
C ASN A 61 9.61 -12.24 -7.78
N ARG A 62 10.83 -12.77 -7.71
CA ARG A 62 11.90 -12.25 -6.83
C ARG A 62 12.28 -10.78 -7.10
N ALA A 63 12.07 -10.28 -8.32
CA ALA A 63 12.37 -8.88 -8.63
C ALA A 63 11.40 -7.90 -7.95
N PHE A 64 10.23 -8.37 -7.50
CA PHE A 64 9.22 -7.52 -6.88
C PHE A 64 9.72 -6.86 -5.59
N SER A 65 10.58 -7.55 -4.84
CA SER A 65 11.26 -6.98 -3.67
C SER A 65 12.00 -5.67 -3.96
N ARG A 66 12.46 -5.46 -5.20
CA ARG A 66 13.24 -4.28 -5.61
C ARG A 66 12.42 -3.24 -6.35
N LYS A 67 11.15 -3.52 -6.65
CA LYS A 67 10.24 -2.56 -7.30
C LYS A 67 9.93 -1.40 -6.34
N GLY A 68 9.70 -0.24 -6.93
CA GLY A 68 9.19 0.91 -6.20
C GLY A 68 7.76 0.65 -5.70
N ALA A 69 7.43 1.30 -4.59
CA ALA A 69 6.21 1.13 -3.84
C ALA A 69 5.73 2.51 -3.38
N HIS A 70 4.52 2.87 -3.78
CA HIS A 70 3.83 4.03 -3.28
C HIS A 70 3.14 3.65 -1.97
N LEU A 71 3.50 4.32 -0.88
CA LEU A 71 2.91 4.13 0.44
C LEU A 71 1.54 4.82 0.47
N ASP A 72 0.55 4.31 -0.26
CA ASP A 72 -0.84 4.79 -0.17
C ASP A 72 -1.79 3.62 0.10
N PRO A 73 -2.61 3.68 1.17
CA PRO A 73 -2.62 4.73 2.19
C PRO A 73 -1.40 4.68 3.10
N ASP A 74 -0.82 5.85 3.39
CA ASP A 74 0.35 5.97 4.27
C ASP A 74 -0.10 6.04 5.74
N LEU A 75 -0.51 4.91 6.31
CA LEU A 75 -1.15 4.91 7.65
C LEU A 75 -0.23 4.47 8.78
N THR A 76 0.83 3.73 8.46
CA THR A 76 1.68 3.07 9.46
C THR A 76 2.99 3.82 9.58
N GLU A 77 3.15 4.59 10.66
CA GLU A 77 4.36 5.36 10.95
C GLU A 77 5.62 4.49 10.88
N ARG A 78 5.57 3.32 11.52
CA ARG A 78 6.69 2.36 11.62
C ARG A 78 7.03 1.62 10.32
N ALA A 79 6.24 1.78 9.26
CA ALA A 79 6.46 1.06 8.01
C ALA A 79 7.69 1.57 7.24
N PHE A 80 8.10 2.82 7.44
CA PHE A 80 9.23 3.45 6.77
C PHE A 80 9.78 4.62 7.61
N PRO A 81 11.06 5.01 7.52
CA PRO A 81 11.59 6.17 8.24
C PRO A 81 10.80 7.46 7.95
N ARG A 82 10.41 8.18 9.00
CA ARG A 82 9.57 9.39 8.90
C ARG A 82 10.31 10.63 9.36
N LEU A 83 9.93 11.77 8.78
CA LEU A 83 10.36 13.08 9.27
C LEU A 83 9.51 13.49 10.49
N PRO A 84 10.06 14.31 11.41
CA PRO A 84 9.28 14.88 12.50
C PRO A 84 8.02 15.59 11.99
N GLY A 85 6.88 15.34 12.65
CA GLY A 85 5.59 15.91 12.26
C GLY A 85 4.85 15.14 11.16
N TRP A 86 5.35 13.97 10.76
CA TRP A 86 4.60 13.07 9.87
C TRP A 86 3.21 12.76 10.43
N ARG A 87 2.23 12.71 9.53
CA ARG A 87 0.84 12.35 9.81
C ARG A 87 0.38 11.32 8.79
N PRO A 88 -0.48 10.37 9.19
CA PRO A 88 -1.03 9.41 8.25
C PRO A 88 -1.84 10.13 7.17
N MET A 89 -1.76 9.65 5.93
CA MET A 89 -2.40 10.29 4.78
C MET A 89 -3.08 9.26 3.88
N LEU A 90 -4.25 9.66 3.37
CA LEU A 90 -4.96 8.99 2.28
C LEU A 90 -4.71 9.78 1.00
N GLY A 91 -4.02 9.19 0.05
CA GLY A 91 -3.59 9.79 -1.22
C GLY A 91 -4.70 9.79 -2.27
N GLN A 92 -5.79 10.50 -2.00
CA GLN A 92 -6.79 10.73 -3.04
C GLN A 92 -6.21 11.63 -4.13
N HIS A 93 -6.51 11.33 -5.39
CA HIS A 93 -6.03 12.09 -6.55
C HIS A 93 -7.10 12.25 -7.63
N SER A 94 -6.91 13.21 -8.53
CA SER A 94 -7.78 13.48 -9.68
C SER A 94 -9.26 13.60 -9.29
N ALA A 95 -10.16 12.89 -9.98
CA ALA A 95 -11.60 12.98 -9.77
C ALA A 95 -12.03 12.60 -8.35
N ALA A 96 -11.34 11.65 -7.70
CA ALA A 96 -11.66 11.26 -6.33
C ALA A 96 -11.35 12.37 -5.33
N GLN A 97 -10.19 13.03 -5.49
CA GLN A 97 -9.84 14.20 -4.69
C GLN A 97 -10.80 15.37 -4.94
N ALA A 98 -11.05 15.71 -6.21
CA ALA A 98 -11.97 16.79 -6.57
C ALA A 98 -13.39 16.54 -6.01
N HIS A 99 -13.84 15.29 -5.99
CA HIS A 99 -15.13 14.94 -5.39
C HIS A 99 -15.18 15.24 -3.89
N LEU A 100 -14.13 14.90 -3.13
CA LEU A 100 -14.04 15.17 -1.70
C LEU A 100 -14.02 16.67 -1.42
N GLU A 101 -13.23 17.43 -2.17
CA GLU A 101 -13.16 18.90 -2.08
C GLU A 101 -14.52 19.54 -2.33
N ASN A 102 -15.22 19.11 -3.40
CA ASN A 102 -16.56 19.62 -3.73
C ASN A 102 -17.61 19.30 -2.66
N HIS A 103 -17.33 18.37 -1.74
CA HIS A 103 -18.21 18.03 -0.61
C HIS A 103 -17.66 18.52 0.74
N GLY A 104 -16.62 19.36 0.74
CA GLY A 104 -16.06 19.96 1.95
C GLY A 104 -15.35 18.95 2.87
N VAL A 105 -14.86 17.83 2.33
CA VAL A 105 -14.10 16.83 3.09
C VAL A 105 -12.60 17.16 3.04
N GLY A 106 -11.96 17.32 4.20
CA GLY A 106 -10.52 17.53 4.31
C GLY A 106 -10.08 18.99 4.44
N ALA A 107 -10.99 19.90 4.80
CA ALA A 107 -10.66 21.25 5.28
C ALA A 107 -10.21 21.23 6.75
#